data_AF-A0A832Q2A4-F1
#
_entry.id   AF-A0A832Q2A4-F1
#
_cell.length_a   1.000
_cell.length_b   1.000
_cell.length_c   1.000
_cell.angle_alpha   90.00
_cell.angle_beta   90.00
_cell.angle_gamma   90.00
#
_symmetry.space_group_name_H-M   'P 1'
#
loop_
_entity.id
_entity.type
_entity.pdbx_description
1 polymer ?
#
loop_
_entity_poly.entity_id
_entity_poly.type
_entity_poly.pdbx_seq_one_letter_code
_entity_poly.pdbx_strand_id
1 'polypeptide(L)'
;ADVIKFQNNKEKWIAFIGLLNGRPYEIFTGINDEDDGIMIPKSVSSGKIIKAYYNDGTKHYDFQFQNRRGYKVTIEGLDGKFNPEFWNYAKLISGVLRYGMPIDQVIKLVSGLELDSETINTWKNGVERALKRYLPNETEAKGQKCPVCGHETLVYEEGCLKCRNCGASKC
;
A
#
# COMPACT_ATOMS: atom_id res chain seq x y z
N ALA A 1 3.02 -10.63 3.36
CA ALA A 1 2.75 -9.18 3.32
C ALA A 1 3.73 -8.56 2.34
N ASP A 2 3.24 -7.70 1.45
CA ASP A 2 4.06 -7.02 0.47
C ASP A 2 4.52 -5.67 1.01
N VAL A 3 5.74 -5.27 0.67
CA VAL A 3 6.34 -4.00 1.09
C VAL A 3 6.47 -3.11 -0.12
N ILE A 4 5.70 -2.02 -0.13
CA ILE A 4 5.64 -1.07 -1.22
C ILE A 4 6.21 0.25 -0.73
N LYS A 5 7.29 0.69 -1.34
CA LYS A 5 7.89 2.01 -1.10
C LYS A 5 7.52 2.91 -2.26
N PHE A 6 7.09 4.12 -1.94
CA PHE A 6 6.74 5.11 -2.94
C PHE A 6 7.17 6.49 -2.47
N GLN A 7 7.36 7.40 -3.43
CA GLN A 7 7.70 8.78 -3.16
C GLN A 7 6.60 9.66 -3.74
N ASN A 8 6.15 10.64 -2.96
CA ASN A 8 5.26 11.68 -3.40
C ASN A 8 5.91 13.01 -3.09
N ASN A 9 6.13 13.83 -4.13
CA ASN A 9 6.91 15.05 -4.00
C ASN A 9 8.29 14.75 -3.36
N LYS A 10 8.57 15.33 -2.19
CA LYS A 10 9.81 15.11 -1.43
C LYS A 10 9.66 14.05 -0.33
N GLU A 11 8.43 13.61 -0.05
CA GLU A 11 8.12 12.68 1.03
C GLU A 11 8.27 11.23 0.54
N LYS A 12 9.04 10.46 1.30
CA LYS A 12 9.16 9.02 1.09
C LYS A 12 8.15 8.33 1.99
N TRP A 13 7.49 7.32 1.45
CA TRP A 13 6.44 6.59 2.13
C TRP A 13 6.67 5.09 1.99
N ILE A 14 6.08 4.34 2.92
CA ILE A 14 6.06 2.89 2.90
C ILE A 14 4.66 2.39 3.23
N ALA A 15 4.27 1.31 2.57
CA ALA A 15 3.07 0.53 2.86
C ALA A 15 3.42 -0.95 2.99
N PHE A 16 2.88 -1.59 4.01
CA PHE A 16 2.90 -3.02 4.24
C PHE A 16 1.48 -3.54 4.00
N ILE A 17 1.29 -4.32 2.95
CA ILE A 17 -0.01 -4.90 2.61
C ILE A 17 -0.04 -6.34 3.13
N GLY A 18 -0.80 -6.55 4.21
CA GLY A 18 -1.11 -7.88 4.72
C GLY A 18 -2.02 -8.60 3.73
N LEU A 19 -1.68 -9.84 3.40
CA LEU A 19 -2.46 -10.68 2.49
C LEU A 19 -3.06 -11.84 3.27
N LEU A 20 -4.32 -12.14 3.00
CA LEU A 20 -5.01 -13.36 3.42
C LEU A 20 -5.52 -14.07 2.17
N ASN A 21 -5.09 -15.33 1.96
CA ASN A 21 -5.46 -16.12 0.79
C ASN A 21 -5.20 -15.39 -0.55
N GLY A 22 -4.07 -14.69 -0.65
CA GLY A 22 -3.67 -13.92 -1.84
C GLY A 22 -4.42 -12.60 -2.06
N ARG A 23 -5.33 -12.21 -1.15
CA ARG A 23 -6.09 -10.95 -1.22
C ARG A 23 -5.61 -9.96 -0.18
N PRO A 24 -5.56 -8.64 -0.48
CA PRO A 24 -5.33 -7.62 0.54
C PRO A 24 -6.33 -7.74 1.68
N TYR A 25 -5.81 -7.78 2.90
CA TYR A 25 -6.56 -7.98 4.14
C TYR A 25 -6.37 -6.80 5.10
N GLU A 26 -5.17 -6.24 5.15
CA GLU A 26 -4.84 -5.10 6.00
C GLU A 26 -3.71 -4.28 5.39
N ILE A 27 -3.61 -3.03 5.80
CA ILE A 27 -2.56 -2.10 5.38
C ILE A 27 -1.97 -1.39 6.60
N PHE A 28 -0.65 -1.31 6.63
CA PHE A 28 0.11 -0.46 7.56
C PHE A 28 0.92 0.51 6.72
N THR A 29 0.86 1.81 6.99
CA THR A 29 1.50 2.79 6.12
C THR A 29 1.84 4.07 6.87
N GLY A 30 2.95 4.67 6.48
CA GLY A 30 3.35 6.00 6.93
C GLY A 30 4.64 6.44 6.26
N ILE A 31 5.22 7.51 6.81
CA ILE A 31 6.43 8.13 6.28
C ILE A 31 7.61 7.15 6.42
N ASN A 32 8.49 7.17 5.43
CA ASN A 32 9.69 6.36 5.33
C ASN A 32 10.91 7.28 5.23
N ASP A 33 11.11 8.09 6.27
CA ASP A 33 12.31 8.88 6.48
C ASP A 33 13.19 8.27 7.57
N GLU A 34 14.34 8.90 7.82
CA GLU A 34 15.36 8.37 8.72
C GLU A 34 15.08 8.69 10.20
N ASP A 35 14.21 9.66 10.48
CA ASP A 35 13.95 10.19 11.83
C ASP A 35 12.69 9.56 12.46
N ASP A 36 11.59 9.48 11.71
CA ASP A 36 10.28 9.01 12.21
C ASP A 36 9.80 7.71 11.52
N GLY A 37 10.48 7.27 10.47
CA GLY A 37 10.07 6.15 9.63
C GLY A 37 10.57 4.76 10.04
N ILE A 38 10.12 3.76 9.27
CA ILE A 38 10.57 2.37 9.41
C ILE A 38 11.66 2.06 8.39
N MET A 39 12.90 1.92 8.87
CA MET A 39 14.04 1.63 7.99
C MET A 39 14.00 0.18 7.48
N ILE A 40 13.39 -0.02 6.32
CA ILE A 40 13.41 -1.31 5.59
C ILE A 40 14.43 -1.26 4.46
N PRO A 41 15.44 -2.16 4.42
CA PRO A 41 16.38 -2.24 3.30
C PRO A 41 15.66 -2.31 1.95
N LYS A 42 16.16 -1.60 0.93
CA LYS A 42 15.52 -1.54 -0.41
C LYS A 42 15.27 -2.90 -1.04
N SER A 43 16.12 -3.90 -0.74
CA SER A 43 15.97 -5.27 -1.26
C SER A 43 14.83 -6.07 -0.64
N VAL A 44 14.22 -5.59 0.44
CA VAL A 44 13.10 -6.27 1.10
C VAL A 44 11.80 -5.78 0.45
N SER A 45 11.14 -6.68 -0.27
CA SER A 45 9.86 -6.46 -0.94
C SER A 45 8.69 -7.23 -0.31
N SER A 46 8.98 -8.16 0.61
CA SER A 46 7.95 -8.95 1.29
C SER A 46 8.41 -9.42 2.68
N GLY A 47 7.44 -9.82 3.49
CA GLY A 47 7.65 -10.36 4.82
C GLY A 47 6.36 -10.88 5.45
N LYS A 48 6.37 -11.04 6.77
CA LYS A 48 5.22 -11.49 7.58
C LYS A 48 4.83 -10.41 8.56
N ILE A 49 3.54 -10.14 8.64
CA ILE A 49 2.95 -9.34 9.72
C ILE A 49 2.55 -10.33 10.82
N ILE A 50 3.00 -10.09 12.03
CA ILE A 50 2.80 -10.98 13.17
C ILE A 50 2.00 -10.21 14.21
N LYS A 51 0.87 -10.76 14.63
CA LYS A 51 0.11 -10.24 15.76
C LYS A 51 0.79 -10.68 17.05
N ALA A 52 1.17 -9.72 17.90
CA ALA A 52 1.83 -9.96 19.17
C ALA A 52 1.12 -9.18 20.30
N TYR A 53 1.55 -9.45 21.54
CA TYR A 53 0.98 -8.89 22.75
C TYR A 53 2.10 -8.48 23.68
N TYR A 54 2.01 -7.27 24.24
CA TYR A 54 2.89 -6.84 25.33
C TYR A 54 2.50 -7.56 26.63
N ASN A 55 3.37 -7.43 27.66
CA ASN A 55 3.15 -8.06 28.96
C ASN A 55 1.87 -7.59 29.67
N ASP A 56 1.41 -6.37 29.37
CA ASP A 56 0.16 -5.79 29.89
C ASP A 56 -1.10 -6.27 29.12
N GLY A 57 -0.93 -7.12 28.11
CA GLY A 57 -2.00 -7.61 27.24
C GLY A 57 -2.34 -6.68 26.06
N THR A 58 -1.67 -5.54 25.93
CA THR A 58 -1.87 -4.62 24.81
C THR A 58 -1.41 -5.27 23.50
N LYS A 59 -2.32 -5.33 22.52
CA LYS A 59 -2.04 -5.91 21.19
C LYS A 59 -1.16 -4.97 20.37
N HIS A 60 -0.18 -5.52 19.69
CA HIS A 60 0.62 -4.83 18.67
C HIS A 60 0.88 -5.73 17.46
N TYR A 61 1.46 -5.17 16.40
CA TYR A 61 1.82 -5.89 15.20
C TYR A 61 3.30 -5.72 14.91
N ASP A 62 3.97 -6.81 14.54
CA ASP A 62 5.37 -6.80 14.15
C ASP A 62 5.51 -7.08 12.66
N PHE A 63 6.60 -6.63 12.06
CA PHE A 63 6.98 -7.02 10.71
C PHE A 63 8.27 -7.83 10.73
N GLN A 64 8.21 -9.06 10.24
CA GLN A 64 9.36 -9.94 10.11
C GLN A 64 9.72 -10.17 8.65
N PHE A 65 11.00 -10.01 8.31
CA PHE A 65 11.54 -10.32 6.98
C PHE A 65 12.84 -11.11 7.08
N GLN A 66 13.29 -11.65 5.96
CA GLN A 66 14.58 -12.33 5.85
C GLN A 66 15.59 -11.38 5.20
N ASN A 67 16.73 -11.17 5.84
CA ASN A 67 17.80 -10.36 5.26
C ASN A 67 18.59 -11.14 4.18
N ARG A 68 19.50 -10.46 3.48
CA ARG A 68 20.31 -11.08 2.40
C ARG A 68 21.15 -12.28 2.85
N ARG A 69 21.42 -12.42 4.16
CA ARG A 69 22.20 -13.53 4.73
C ARG A 69 21.31 -14.67 5.22
N GLY A 70 20.00 -14.58 5.04
CA GLY A 70 19.05 -15.61 5.46
C GLY A 70 18.55 -15.48 6.91
N TYR A 71 19.01 -14.49 7.67
CA TYR A 71 18.56 -14.29 9.05
C TYR A 71 17.19 -13.60 9.09
N LYS A 72 16.35 -14.05 10.03
CA LYS A 72 15.11 -13.37 10.36
C LYS A 72 15.42 -12.07 11.09
N VAL A 73 14.80 -10.99 10.66
CA VAL A 73 14.83 -9.69 11.31
C VAL A 73 13.39 -9.31 11.60
N THR A 74 13.10 -8.97 12.86
CA THR A 74 11.78 -8.53 13.30
C THR A 74 11.86 -7.05 13.67
N ILE A 75 10.90 -6.28 13.18
CA ILE A 75 10.65 -4.91 13.58
C ILE A 75 9.38 -4.93 14.41
N GLU A 76 9.54 -4.70 15.70
CA GLU A 76 8.44 -4.73 16.66
C GLU A 76 7.62 -3.43 16.64
N GLY A 77 6.34 -3.54 16.95
CA GLY A 77 5.45 -2.39 17.12
C GLY A 77 5.24 -1.57 15.84
N LEU A 78 5.09 -2.25 14.70
CA LEU A 78 4.77 -1.68 13.39
C LEU A 78 3.61 -0.67 13.46
N ASP A 79 2.56 -0.99 14.21
CA ASP A 79 1.37 -0.14 14.39
C ASP A 79 1.57 1.09 15.29
N GLY A 80 2.66 1.13 16.06
CA GLY A 80 3.05 2.28 16.88
C GLY A 80 4.08 3.19 16.22
N LYS A 81 4.61 2.81 15.05
CA LYS A 81 5.69 3.51 14.34
C LYS A 81 5.21 4.51 13.28
N PHE A 82 3.91 4.75 13.18
CA PHE A 82 3.34 5.68 12.21
C PHE A 82 2.59 6.81 12.91
N ASN A 83 2.52 7.96 12.25
CA ASN A 83 1.72 9.09 12.72
C ASN A 83 0.27 8.61 13.03
N PRO A 84 -0.28 8.95 14.22
CA PRO A 84 -1.61 8.49 14.65
C PRO A 84 -2.75 8.79 13.66
N GLU A 85 -2.67 9.90 12.94
CA GLU A 85 -3.66 10.29 11.94
C GLU A 85 -3.69 9.29 10.77
N PHE A 86 -2.54 9.06 10.12
CA PHE A 86 -2.43 8.08 9.03
C PHE A 86 -2.79 6.66 9.50
N TRP A 87 -2.44 6.34 10.75
CA TRP A 87 -2.77 5.05 11.34
C TRP A 87 -4.29 4.83 11.49
N ASN A 88 -5.05 5.86 11.87
CA ASN A 88 -6.51 5.75 11.96
C ASN A 88 -7.15 5.48 10.60
N TYR A 89 -6.70 6.14 9.54
CA TYR A 89 -7.17 5.84 8.19
C TYR A 89 -6.73 4.46 7.70
N ALA A 90 -5.49 4.04 7.99
CA ALA A 90 -5.02 2.70 7.67
C ALA A 90 -5.85 1.60 8.39
N LYS A 91 -6.27 1.83 9.64
CA LYS A 91 -7.22 0.94 10.35
C LYS A 91 -8.57 0.87 9.68
N LEU A 92 -9.12 2.02 9.24
CA LEU A 92 -10.40 2.08 8.54
C LEU A 92 -10.34 1.29 7.23
N ILE A 93 -9.33 1.54 6.41
CA ILE A 93 -9.09 0.83 5.13
C ILE A 93 -8.90 -0.67 5.39
N SER A 94 -8.12 -1.03 6.41
CA SER A 94 -7.97 -2.42 6.83
C SER A 94 -9.31 -3.04 7.24
N GLY A 95 -10.19 -2.30 7.92
CA GLY A 95 -11.54 -2.75 8.23
C GLY A 95 -12.32 -3.09 6.96
N VAL A 96 -12.34 -2.18 6.00
CA VAL A 96 -13.01 -2.36 4.70
C VAL A 96 -12.47 -3.58 3.93
N LEU A 97 -11.15 -3.75 3.90
CA LEU A 97 -10.49 -4.91 3.28
C LEU A 97 -10.88 -6.23 3.98
N ARG A 98 -10.89 -6.26 5.32
CA ARG A 98 -11.27 -7.44 6.10
C ARG A 98 -12.71 -7.87 5.87
N TYR A 99 -13.62 -6.92 5.65
CA TYR A 99 -15.01 -7.21 5.28
C TYR A 99 -15.17 -7.73 3.85
N GLY A 100 -14.08 -7.87 3.09
CA GLY A 100 -14.10 -8.47 1.76
C GLY A 100 -14.66 -7.55 0.68
N MET A 101 -14.64 -6.23 0.90
CA MET A 101 -15.04 -5.27 -0.13
C MET A 101 -14.16 -5.47 -1.39
N PRO A 102 -14.75 -5.48 -2.60
CA PRO A 102 -13.99 -5.58 -3.83
C PRO A 102 -12.91 -4.49 -3.94
N ILE A 103 -11.71 -4.86 -4.38
CA ILE A 103 -10.53 -3.97 -4.35
C ILE A 103 -10.74 -2.68 -5.16
N ASP A 104 -11.48 -2.74 -6.27
CA ASP A 104 -11.83 -1.57 -7.09
C ASP A 104 -12.71 -0.57 -6.32
N GLN A 105 -13.61 -1.06 -5.46
CA GLN A 105 -14.45 -0.23 -4.59
C GLN A 105 -13.65 0.34 -3.43
N VAL A 106 -12.71 -0.42 -2.86
CA VAL A 106 -11.78 0.10 -1.85
C VAL A 106 -10.93 1.23 -2.41
N ILE A 107 -10.41 1.06 -3.64
CA ILE A 107 -9.66 2.09 -4.36
C ILE A 107 -10.50 3.35 -4.56
N LYS A 108 -11.77 3.21 -4.99
CA LYS A 108 -12.69 4.36 -5.13
C LYS A 108 -12.95 5.07 -3.81
N LEU A 109 -13.17 4.32 -2.73
CA LEU A 109 -13.38 4.87 -1.39
C LEU A 109 -12.14 5.65 -0.94
N VAL A 110 -10.95 5.06 -1.07
CA VAL A 110 -9.68 5.73 -0.75
C VAL A 110 -9.52 6.98 -1.60
N SER A 111 -9.75 6.91 -2.92
CA SER A 111 -9.66 8.08 -3.82
C SER A 111 -10.61 9.21 -3.42
N GLY A 112 -11.80 8.88 -2.90
CA GLY A 112 -12.83 9.82 -2.47
C GLY A 112 -12.62 10.44 -1.09
N LEU A 113 -11.57 10.03 -0.34
CA LEU A 113 -11.26 10.70 0.93
C LEU A 113 -10.81 12.14 0.65
N GLU A 114 -11.55 13.11 1.16
CA GLU A 114 -11.17 14.52 1.23
C GLU A 114 -10.59 14.77 2.62
N LEU A 115 -9.31 15.12 2.67
CA LEU A 115 -8.55 15.15 3.91
C LEU A 115 -7.87 16.51 4.05
N ASP A 116 -7.74 16.97 5.30
CA ASP A 116 -7.58 18.38 5.64
C ASP A 116 -6.18 18.96 5.37
N SER A 117 -5.21 18.15 4.92
CA SER A 117 -3.84 18.59 4.62
C SER A 117 -3.29 18.07 3.29
N GLU A 118 -2.29 18.76 2.73
CA GLU A 118 -1.65 18.33 1.48
C GLU A 118 -0.90 17.00 1.65
N THR A 119 -0.17 16.83 2.76
CA THR A 119 0.58 15.61 3.10
C THR A 119 -0.33 14.38 3.18
N ILE A 120 -1.53 14.51 3.74
CA ILE A 120 -2.44 13.36 3.81
C ILE A 120 -3.09 13.05 2.44
N ASN A 121 -3.27 14.06 1.58
CA ASN A 121 -3.71 13.86 0.21
C ASN A 121 -2.63 13.16 -0.64
N THR A 122 -1.34 13.47 -0.44
CA THR A 122 -0.25 12.74 -1.12
C THR A 122 -0.18 11.30 -0.61
N TRP A 123 -0.30 11.07 0.70
CA TRP A 123 -0.40 9.74 1.30
C TRP A 123 -1.51 8.89 0.67
N LYS A 124 -2.72 9.44 0.55
CA LYS A 124 -3.89 8.80 -0.08
C LYS A 124 -3.58 8.27 -1.48
N ASN A 125 -2.95 9.09 -2.33
CA ASN A 125 -2.55 8.69 -3.69
C ASN A 125 -1.55 7.53 -3.67
N GLY A 126 -0.68 7.50 -2.66
CA GLY A 126 0.24 6.40 -2.42
C GLY A 126 -0.45 5.07 -2.11
N VAL A 127 -1.41 5.12 -1.18
CA VAL A 127 -2.24 3.97 -0.81
C VAL A 127 -3.05 3.46 -2.00
N GLU A 128 -3.66 4.37 -2.76
CA GLU A 128 -4.41 4.03 -3.98
C GLU A 128 -3.54 3.23 -4.97
N ARG A 129 -2.32 3.72 -5.26
CA ARG A 129 -1.38 3.02 -6.15
C ARG A 129 -0.94 1.67 -5.59
N ALA A 130 -0.72 1.56 -4.28
CA ALA A 130 -0.37 0.31 -3.63
C ALA A 130 -1.48 -0.74 -3.83
N LEU A 131 -2.75 -0.34 -3.66
CA LEU A 131 -3.91 -1.22 -3.79
C LEU A 131 -4.21 -1.60 -5.25
N LYS A 132 -3.94 -0.72 -6.22
CA LYS A 132 -4.11 -1.01 -7.66
C LYS A 132 -3.33 -2.24 -8.14
N ARG A 133 -2.25 -2.63 -7.45
CA ARG A 133 -1.48 -3.85 -7.75
C ARG A 133 -2.27 -5.15 -7.57
N TYR A 134 -3.39 -5.09 -6.85
CA TYR A 134 -4.26 -6.23 -6.58
C TYR A 134 -5.54 -6.20 -7.40
N LEU A 135 -5.67 -5.25 -8.34
CA LEU A 135 -6.72 -5.34 -9.36
C LEU A 135 -6.46 -6.58 -10.23
N PRO A 136 -7.51 -7.30 -10.64
CA PRO A 136 -7.37 -8.34 -11.66
C PRO A 136 -6.70 -7.76 -12.90
N ASN A 137 -5.82 -8.56 -13.53
CA ASN A 137 -5.29 -8.20 -14.85
C ASN A 137 -6.44 -7.93 -15.82
N GLU A 138 -6.20 -7.05 -16.77
CA GLU A 138 -7.18 -6.62 -17.77
C GLU A 138 -8.32 -5.75 -17.25
N THR A 139 -8.26 -5.29 -15.99
CA THR A 139 -9.25 -4.33 -15.47
C THR A 139 -9.14 -3.01 -16.24
N GLU A 140 -10.23 -2.59 -16.88
CA GLU A 140 -10.29 -1.34 -17.64
C GLU A 140 -10.15 -0.11 -16.75
N ALA A 141 -9.26 0.82 -17.14
CA ALA A 141 -9.15 2.13 -16.53
C ALA A 141 -10.18 3.10 -17.14
N LYS A 142 -11.46 2.86 -16.80
CA LYS A 142 -12.61 3.61 -17.33
C LYS A 142 -12.40 5.13 -17.17
N GLY A 143 -12.64 5.87 -18.26
CA GLY A 143 -12.50 7.33 -18.30
C GLY A 143 -11.06 7.85 -18.43
N GLN A 144 -10.06 6.97 -18.55
CA GLN A 144 -8.68 7.37 -18.80
C GLN A 144 -8.28 7.13 -20.25
N LYS A 145 -7.74 8.18 -20.89
CA LYS A 145 -7.18 8.11 -22.24
C LYS A 145 -5.67 7.84 -22.17
N CYS A 146 -5.19 7.01 -23.09
CA CYS A 146 -3.76 6.80 -23.26
C CYS A 146 -3.08 8.14 -23.55
N PRO A 147 -2.04 8.54 -22.79
CA PRO A 147 -1.34 9.80 -23.03
C PRO A 147 -0.52 9.79 -24.33
N VAL A 148 -0.29 8.61 -24.91
CA VAL A 148 0.50 8.46 -26.14
C VAL A 148 -0.39 8.45 -27.39
N CYS A 149 -1.48 7.69 -27.39
CA CYS A 149 -2.34 7.53 -28.57
C CYS A 149 -3.75 8.12 -28.42
N GLY A 150 -4.12 8.64 -27.26
CA GLY A 150 -5.42 9.29 -27.01
C GLY A 150 -6.63 8.35 -26.89
N HIS A 151 -6.46 7.04 -27.10
CA HIS A 151 -7.55 6.06 -27.05
C HIS A 151 -7.84 5.61 -25.60
N GLU A 152 -9.11 5.35 -25.28
CA GLU A 152 -9.55 4.78 -24.00
C GLU A 152 -9.39 3.25 -23.98
N THR A 153 -8.14 2.81 -24.14
CA THR A 153 -7.76 1.38 -24.20
C THR A 153 -6.76 1.02 -23.12
N LEU A 154 -6.74 1.77 -22.01
CA LEU A 154 -5.88 1.54 -20.87
C LEU A 154 -6.48 0.47 -19.95
N VAL A 155 -5.65 -0.50 -19.56
CA VAL A 155 -5.98 -1.57 -18.62
C VAL A 155 -4.91 -1.69 -17.56
N TYR A 156 -5.29 -2.19 -16.38
CA TYR A 156 -4.33 -2.57 -15.35
C TYR A 156 -3.80 -3.98 -15.61
N GLU A 157 -2.49 -4.13 -15.65
CA GLU A 157 -1.79 -5.40 -15.80
C GLU A 157 -0.56 -5.38 -14.91
N GLU A 158 -0.44 -6.38 -14.02
CA GLU A 158 0.67 -6.49 -13.06
C GLU A 158 0.88 -5.23 -12.20
N GLY A 159 -0.20 -4.49 -11.92
CA GLY A 159 -0.17 -3.24 -11.16
C GLY A 159 0.32 -2.01 -11.94
N CYS A 160 0.57 -2.14 -13.23
CA CYS A 160 0.88 -1.03 -14.14
C CYS A 160 -0.29 -0.74 -15.07
N LEU A 161 -0.35 0.49 -15.58
CA LEU A 161 -1.36 0.91 -16.55
C LEU A 161 -0.82 0.73 -17.96
N LYS A 162 -1.39 -0.19 -18.74
CA LYS A 162 -0.94 -0.56 -20.09
C LYS A 162 -2.00 -0.23 -21.15
N CYS A 163 -1.59 0.30 -22.28
CA CYS A 163 -2.48 0.58 -23.42
C CYS A 163 -2.51 -0.60 -24.39
N ARG A 164 -3.70 -1.17 -24.60
CA ARG A 164 -3.90 -2.25 -25.59
C ARG A 164 -3.70 -1.82 -27.04
N ASN A 165 -3.87 -0.53 -27.34
CA ASN A 165 -3.74 -0.02 -28.71
C ASN A 165 -2.29 0.25 -29.14
N CYS A 166 -1.48 0.87 -28.27
CA CYS A 166 -0.11 1.29 -28.63
C CYS A 166 1.00 0.66 -27.78
N GLY A 167 0.66 -0.17 -26.79
CA GLY A 167 1.63 -0.83 -25.92
C GLY A 167 2.27 0.06 -24.84
N ALA A 168 1.93 1.36 -24.79
CA ALA A 168 2.44 2.26 -23.75
C ALA A 168 2.13 1.74 -22.34
N SER A 169 3.09 1.80 -21.43
CA SER A 169 2.95 1.35 -20.04
C SER A 169 3.39 2.45 -19.06
N LYS A 170 2.68 2.58 -17.94
CA LYS A 170 3.03 3.48 -16.83
C LYS A 170 2.86 2.76 -15.49
N CYS A 171 3.97 2.67 -14.76
CA CYS A 171 4.10 2.28 -13.36
C CYS A 171 4.68 3.51 -12.62
#